data_AF-A0A1Z5KA64-F1
#
_entry.id   AF-A0A1Z5KA64-F1
#
_cell.length_a   1.000
_cell.length_b   1.000
_cell.length_c   1.000
_cell.angle_alpha   90.00
_cell.angle_beta   90.00
_cell.angle_gamma   90.00
#
_symmetry.space_group_name_H-M   'P 1'
#
loop_
_entity.id
_entity.type
_entity.pdbx_description
1 polymer ?
#
loop_
_entity_poly.entity_id
_entity_poly.type
_entity_poly.pdbx_seq_one_letter_code
_entity_poly.pdbx_strand_id
1 'polypeptide(L)'
;MSSKTRQRRGKKQTAPPEATAIRNNASSSEPRQSTDEKTLSQIFWGHPLIVVLPYVMIPYLLYHAYHYVLLQRPELLSPFATLRPALAITEPRQVLIVGTMSSGTTQVAHELSTHFGLEVQHEVSDSTSYFCRDGTVSWFHGIRFLSPPASIERMAPLCVNFTQNMGFHPRMYAAQSCSSWQTWSACWMKSCFEVLQREWGCTQRPNHHCETPFRVTLWQVRHPLRTMESLTAKFCNGKSVHPSLVTFVEALFPSKQKPNTCLEWVAYYVLEYSQAMLLAHQRGDIVHWYRVEETSPCQVAALAGFLNDSSTVPQVAQKCRDNELLQQPMISTQYKINQNVTLTMSDFSNEYARRIKKLIQALGYTEDFK
;
A
#
# COMPACT_ATOMS: atom_id res chain seq x y z
N MET A 1 -5.43 46.25 -17.00
CA MET A 1 -6.22 45.04 -17.34
C MET A 1 -6.71 44.40 -16.06
N SER A 2 -8.00 44.08 -16.04
CA SER A 2 -8.86 43.98 -14.85
C SER A 2 -8.69 42.66 -14.09
N SER A 3 -8.36 42.74 -12.80
CA SER A 3 -8.34 41.63 -11.86
C SER A 3 -9.72 41.49 -11.20
N LYS A 4 -10.42 40.37 -11.44
CA LYS A 4 -11.69 40.05 -10.79
C LYS A 4 -11.45 39.15 -9.58
N THR A 5 -11.38 39.75 -8.41
CA THR A 5 -11.41 39.07 -7.10
C THR A 5 -12.84 38.68 -6.76
N ARG A 6 -13.12 37.37 -6.65
CA ARG A 6 -14.46 36.84 -6.34
C ARG A 6 -14.58 36.59 -4.82
N GLN A 7 -15.10 37.57 -4.09
CA GLN A 7 -15.50 37.43 -2.68
C GLN A 7 -16.76 36.54 -2.56
N ARG A 8 -16.69 35.46 -1.79
CA ARG A 8 -17.86 34.69 -1.33
C ARG A 8 -18.30 35.20 0.05
N ARG A 9 -19.46 35.84 0.10
CA ARG A 9 -20.19 36.22 1.33
C ARG A 9 -20.84 34.98 1.96
N GLY A 10 -20.47 34.66 3.20
CA GLY A 10 -21.24 33.77 4.07
C GLY A 10 -22.40 34.52 4.73
N LYS A 11 -23.60 33.94 4.67
CA LYS A 11 -24.84 34.45 5.28
C LYS A 11 -24.76 34.42 6.81
N LYS A 12 -24.98 35.57 7.45
CA LYS A 12 -25.35 35.69 8.87
C LYS A 12 -26.82 35.27 9.01
N GLN A 13 -27.11 34.29 9.86
CA GLN A 13 -28.47 34.00 10.30
C GLN A 13 -28.84 34.94 11.44
N THR A 14 -29.94 35.66 11.23
CA THR A 14 -30.58 36.61 12.13
C THR A 14 -31.50 35.85 13.08
N ALA A 15 -31.44 36.14 14.38
CA ALA A 15 -32.45 35.70 15.35
C ALA A 15 -33.76 36.50 15.17
N PRO A 16 -34.95 35.91 15.41
CA PRO A 16 -36.19 36.66 15.46
C PRO A 16 -36.48 37.26 16.86
N PRO A 17 -37.15 38.43 16.92
CA PRO A 17 -37.46 39.12 18.17
C PRO A 17 -38.83 38.77 18.77
N GLU A 18 -38.97 39.21 20.02
CA GLU A 18 -40.09 39.20 20.97
C GLU A 18 -41.53 39.33 20.44
N ALA A 19 -42.46 38.66 21.15
CA ALA A 19 -43.78 39.21 21.45
C ALA A 19 -44.34 38.63 22.77
N THR A 20 -44.13 39.40 23.83
CA THR A 20 -44.99 39.77 24.97
C THR A 20 -46.22 38.93 25.35
N ALA A 21 -46.18 38.44 26.61
CA ALA A 21 -47.19 38.36 27.67
C ALA A 21 -48.64 37.92 27.39
N ILE A 22 -49.17 37.05 28.28
CA ILE A 22 -50.44 37.25 29.02
C ILE A 22 -50.63 36.17 30.12
N ARG A 23 -51.00 36.68 31.31
CA ARG A 23 -51.80 36.11 32.44
C ARG A 23 -51.31 34.92 33.27
N ASN A 24 -50.97 35.27 34.51
CA ASN A 24 -51.26 34.52 35.72
C ASN A 24 -52.79 34.43 35.94
N ASN A 25 -53.30 33.23 36.24
CA ASN A 25 -54.21 32.99 37.38
C ASN A 25 -54.66 31.52 37.48
N ALA A 26 -54.77 31.11 38.74
CA ALA A 26 -55.70 30.12 39.28
C ALA A 26 -55.42 28.62 39.05
N SER A 27 -54.85 28.02 40.11
CA SER A 27 -55.29 26.77 40.74
C SER A 27 -56.06 25.75 39.88
N SER A 28 -55.36 24.69 39.49
CA SER A 28 -55.92 23.36 39.45
C SER A 28 -54.91 22.38 40.05
N SER A 29 -55.32 21.73 41.11
CA SER A 29 -54.65 20.60 41.74
C SER A 29 -54.52 19.46 40.73
N GLU A 30 -53.38 19.38 40.05
CA GLU A 30 -53.03 18.18 39.29
C GLU A 30 -52.59 17.08 40.27
N PRO A 31 -53.06 15.84 40.06
CA PRO A 31 -52.64 14.72 40.88
C PRO A 31 -51.13 14.55 40.71
N ARG A 32 -50.42 14.38 41.83
CA ARG A 32 -49.04 13.86 41.84
C ARG A 32 -49.04 12.55 41.05
N GLN A 33 -48.78 12.62 39.75
CA GLN A 33 -48.43 11.46 38.95
C GLN A 33 -47.20 10.89 39.64
N SER A 34 -47.36 9.67 40.13
CA SER A 34 -46.28 8.83 40.59
C SER A 34 -45.13 9.00 39.62
N THR A 35 -43.99 9.47 40.12
CA THR A 35 -42.71 9.27 39.46
C THR A 35 -42.59 7.77 39.25
N ASP A 36 -43.05 7.32 38.08
CA ASP A 36 -42.86 5.96 37.60
C ASP A 36 -41.37 5.69 37.77
N GLU A 37 -41.03 4.82 38.71
CA GLU A 37 -39.73 4.18 38.80
C GLU A 37 -39.55 3.42 37.48
N LYS A 38 -39.14 4.13 36.43
CA LYS A 38 -38.58 3.52 35.24
C LYS A 38 -37.43 2.68 35.75
N THR A 39 -37.68 1.38 35.78
CA THR A 39 -36.74 0.40 36.29
C THR A 39 -35.42 0.64 35.58
N LEU A 40 -34.29 0.65 36.30
CA LEU A 40 -32.96 0.94 35.74
C LEU A 40 -32.66 0.19 34.43
N SER A 41 -33.27 -1.00 34.25
CA SER A 41 -33.25 -1.77 33.01
C SER A 41 -33.84 -1.03 31.80
N GLN A 42 -34.97 -0.32 31.94
CA GLN A 42 -35.59 0.42 30.84
C GLN A 42 -34.73 1.63 30.42
N ILE A 43 -34.08 2.29 31.38
CA ILE A 43 -33.13 3.38 31.10
C ILE A 43 -31.89 2.83 30.41
N PHE A 44 -31.37 1.68 30.86
CA PHE A 44 -30.23 1.01 30.26
C PHE A 44 -30.52 0.55 28.83
N TRP A 45 -31.56 -0.24 28.59
CA TRP A 45 -31.92 -0.73 27.25
C TRP A 45 -32.39 0.39 26.31
N GLY A 46 -32.95 1.47 26.85
CA GLY A 46 -33.30 2.67 26.10
C GLY A 46 -32.11 3.60 25.79
N HIS A 47 -30.92 3.31 26.33
CA HIS A 47 -29.74 4.14 26.09
C HIS A 47 -29.31 4.01 24.61
N PRO A 48 -29.16 5.12 23.86
CA PRO A 48 -28.85 5.09 22.42
C PRO A 48 -27.62 4.25 22.07
N LEU A 49 -26.58 4.25 22.93
CA LEU A 49 -25.39 3.41 22.71
C LEU A 49 -25.72 1.91 22.73
N ILE A 50 -26.60 1.44 23.62
CA ILE A 50 -26.95 0.02 23.71
C ILE A 50 -27.80 -0.39 22.52
N VAL A 51 -28.66 0.51 22.04
CA VAL A 51 -29.44 0.29 20.80
C VAL A 51 -28.52 0.22 19.58
N VAL A 52 -27.51 1.09 19.47
CA VAL A 52 -26.60 1.15 18.32
C VAL A 52 -25.53 0.04 18.36
N LEU A 53 -25.07 -0.36 19.54
CA LEU A 53 -24.00 -1.34 19.73
C LEU A 53 -24.16 -2.62 18.91
N PRO A 54 -25.32 -3.33 18.90
CA PRO A 54 -25.46 -4.55 18.10
C PRO A 54 -25.31 -4.30 16.59
N TYR A 55 -25.78 -3.17 16.07
CA TYR A 55 -25.67 -2.85 14.63
C TYR A 55 -24.24 -2.60 14.18
N VAL A 56 -23.33 -2.27 15.11
CA VAL A 56 -21.89 -2.09 14.82
C VAL A 56 -21.11 -3.36 15.17
N MET A 57 -21.36 -3.93 16.34
CA MET A 57 -20.59 -5.05 16.88
C MET A 57 -20.92 -6.37 16.17
N ILE A 58 -22.17 -6.63 15.81
CA ILE A 58 -22.54 -7.91 15.16
C ILE A 58 -21.87 -8.01 13.77
N PRO A 59 -21.98 -7.03 12.86
CA PRO A 59 -21.28 -7.11 11.57
C PRO A 59 -19.77 -7.21 11.73
N TYR A 60 -19.20 -6.50 12.70
CA TYR A 60 -17.76 -6.56 12.99
C TYR A 60 -17.32 -7.95 13.47
N LEU A 61 -18.03 -8.54 14.43
CA LEU A 61 -17.74 -9.89 14.92
C LEU A 61 -17.96 -10.94 13.84
N LEU A 62 -19.01 -10.81 13.02
CA LEU A 62 -19.25 -11.69 11.88
C LEU A 62 -18.13 -11.58 10.83
N TYR A 63 -17.67 -10.37 10.53
CA TYR A 63 -16.55 -10.13 9.62
C TYR A 63 -15.26 -10.78 10.12
N HIS A 64 -14.95 -10.63 11.41
CA HIS A 64 -13.78 -11.25 12.02
C HIS A 64 -13.89 -12.76 12.14
N ALA A 65 -15.06 -13.29 12.50
CA ALA A 65 -15.33 -14.72 12.54
C ALA A 65 -15.20 -15.34 11.14
N TYR A 66 -15.73 -14.67 10.12
CA TYR A 66 -15.59 -15.07 8.72
C TYR A 66 -14.11 -15.14 8.30
N HIS A 67 -13.32 -14.10 8.57
CA HIS A 67 -11.88 -14.11 8.26
C HIS A 67 -11.14 -15.19 9.04
N TYR A 68 -11.44 -15.35 10.33
CA TYR A 68 -10.84 -16.39 11.17
C TYR A 68 -11.14 -17.78 10.61
N VAL A 69 -12.39 -18.06 10.22
CA VAL A 69 -12.77 -19.35 9.63
C VAL A 69 -12.08 -19.56 8.28
N LEU A 70 -12.11 -18.58 7.37
CA LEU A 70 -11.51 -18.74 6.04
C LEU A 70 -9.99 -18.83 6.05
N LEU A 71 -9.33 -18.09 6.94
CA LEU A 71 -7.87 -18.01 7.00
C LEU A 71 -7.31 -19.10 7.92
N GLN A 72 -7.83 -19.23 9.13
CA GLN A 72 -7.21 -20.04 10.18
C GLN A 72 -7.88 -21.41 10.38
N ARG A 73 -9.16 -21.57 10.02
CA ARG A 73 -9.92 -22.81 10.22
C ARG A 73 -10.72 -23.24 8.96
N PRO A 74 -10.09 -23.30 7.77
CA PRO A 74 -10.80 -23.65 6.53
C PRO A 74 -11.44 -25.05 6.60
N GLU A 75 -10.96 -25.94 7.46
CA GLU A 75 -11.51 -27.28 7.69
C GLU A 75 -12.99 -27.27 8.07
N LEU A 76 -13.46 -26.21 8.74
CA LEU A 76 -14.87 -26.05 9.13
C LEU A 76 -15.81 -25.90 7.91
N LEU A 77 -15.26 -25.49 6.77
CA LEU A 77 -15.98 -25.29 5.51
C LEU A 77 -15.55 -26.27 4.41
N SER A 78 -14.61 -27.16 4.71
CA SER A 78 -14.06 -28.14 3.76
C SER A 78 -15.10 -28.98 2.99
N PRO A 79 -16.26 -29.40 3.55
CA PRO A 79 -17.25 -30.13 2.75
C PRO A 79 -17.94 -29.27 1.68
N PHE A 80 -17.86 -27.94 1.77
CA PHE A 80 -18.55 -27.01 0.87
C PHE A 80 -17.61 -26.21 -0.04
N ALA A 81 -16.34 -26.06 0.36
CA ALA A 81 -15.36 -25.29 -0.40
C ALA A 81 -13.93 -25.80 -0.19
N THR A 82 -13.15 -25.88 -1.27
CA THR A 82 -11.71 -26.14 -1.20
C THR A 82 -10.97 -24.86 -0.81
N LEU A 83 -11.02 -24.53 0.48
CA LEU A 83 -10.29 -23.40 1.05
C LEU A 83 -8.89 -23.83 1.45
N ARG A 84 -7.91 -22.98 1.16
CA ARG A 84 -6.52 -23.19 1.62
C ARG A 84 -6.37 -22.62 3.04
N PRO A 85 -5.54 -23.20 3.91
CA PRO A 85 -5.20 -22.57 5.20
C PRO A 85 -4.25 -21.40 5.01
N ALA A 86 -4.24 -20.48 5.97
CA ALA A 86 -3.22 -19.47 6.12
C ALA A 86 -1.84 -20.13 6.20
N LEU A 87 -0.88 -19.56 5.48
CA LEU A 87 0.50 -20.02 5.54
C LEU A 87 1.25 -19.38 6.71
N ALA A 88 2.20 -20.10 7.29
CA ALA A 88 3.16 -19.50 8.21
C ALA A 88 4.07 -18.50 7.45
N ILE A 89 4.75 -17.60 8.18
CA ILE A 89 5.65 -16.60 7.56
C ILE A 89 6.82 -17.27 6.82
N THR A 90 7.27 -18.42 7.32
CA THR A 90 8.38 -19.21 6.77
C THR A 90 7.94 -20.19 5.69
N GLU A 91 6.63 -20.38 5.49
CA GLU A 91 6.13 -21.33 4.51
C GLU A 91 6.29 -20.80 3.08
N PRO A 92 6.64 -21.68 2.13
CA PRO A 92 6.95 -21.26 0.78
C PRO A 92 5.72 -20.71 0.06
N ARG A 93 5.91 -19.55 -0.59
CA ARG A 93 4.96 -18.86 -1.46
C ARG A 93 5.52 -18.79 -2.86
N GLN A 94 4.65 -18.59 -3.84
CA GLN A 94 5.06 -18.67 -5.22
C GLN A 94 5.88 -17.44 -5.64
N VAL A 95 5.41 -16.22 -5.33
CA VAL A 95 6.03 -15.01 -5.91
C VAL A 95 6.16 -13.82 -4.95
N LEU A 96 7.31 -13.16 -5.02
CA LEU A 96 7.52 -11.79 -4.58
C LEU A 96 7.69 -10.90 -5.81
N ILE A 97 6.82 -9.92 -5.98
CA ILE A 97 6.96 -8.89 -7.01
C ILE A 97 7.40 -7.59 -6.34
N VAL A 98 8.60 -7.11 -6.67
CA VAL A 98 9.09 -5.80 -6.21
C VAL A 98 8.97 -4.76 -7.31
N GLY A 99 8.70 -3.51 -6.96
CA GLY A 99 8.62 -2.41 -7.91
C GLY A 99 8.94 -1.08 -7.23
N THR A 100 9.12 0.02 -7.95
CA THR A 100 9.28 1.33 -7.29
C THR A 100 7.96 1.80 -6.67
N MET A 101 8.00 2.71 -5.70
CA MET A 101 6.78 3.42 -5.28
C MET A 101 6.08 4.04 -6.49
N SER A 102 4.75 3.97 -6.53
CA SER A 102 3.92 4.49 -7.63
C SER A 102 4.17 3.83 -9.01
N SER A 103 4.76 2.64 -9.07
CA SER A 103 4.91 1.86 -10.31
C SER A 103 3.68 1.03 -10.70
N GLY A 104 2.60 1.09 -9.92
CA GLY A 104 1.38 0.31 -10.17
C GLY A 104 1.31 -1.02 -9.43
N THR A 105 2.07 -1.18 -8.34
CA THR A 105 2.07 -2.40 -7.51
C THR A 105 0.67 -2.79 -7.02
N THR A 106 -0.16 -1.81 -6.63
CA THR A 106 -1.55 -2.04 -6.21
C THR A 106 -2.39 -2.63 -7.34
N GLN A 107 -2.21 -2.13 -8.56
CA GLN A 107 -2.96 -2.63 -9.72
C GLN A 107 -2.52 -4.05 -10.06
N VAL A 108 -1.22 -4.35 -10.10
CA VAL A 108 -0.76 -5.72 -10.37
C VAL A 108 -1.32 -6.71 -9.35
N ALA A 109 -1.32 -6.37 -8.06
CA ALA A 109 -1.94 -7.21 -7.04
C ALA A 109 -3.45 -7.40 -7.29
N HIS A 110 -4.17 -6.32 -7.64
CA HIS A 110 -5.59 -6.36 -7.96
C HIS A 110 -5.91 -7.20 -9.21
N GLU A 111 -5.15 -7.05 -10.28
CA GLU A 111 -5.32 -7.81 -11.53
C GLU A 111 -5.11 -9.30 -11.29
N LEU A 112 -4.03 -9.67 -10.58
CA LEU A 112 -3.74 -11.06 -10.25
C LEU A 112 -4.83 -11.68 -9.36
N SER A 113 -5.32 -10.92 -8.38
CA SER A 113 -6.38 -11.39 -7.48
C SER A 113 -7.72 -11.50 -8.19
N THR A 114 -8.18 -10.46 -8.88
CA THR A 114 -9.51 -10.41 -9.47
C THR A 114 -9.65 -11.36 -10.64
N HIS A 115 -8.66 -11.41 -11.54
CA HIS A 115 -8.79 -12.22 -12.75
C HIS A 115 -8.44 -13.68 -12.52
N PHE A 116 -7.38 -13.97 -11.76
CA PHE A 116 -6.96 -15.35 -11.53
C PHE A 116 -7.50 -15.97 -10.25
N GLY A 117 -7.98 -15.18 -9.30
CA GLY A 117 -8.31 -15.67 -7.96
C GLY A 117 -7.05 -15.95 -7.13
N LEU A 118 -5.90 -15.38 -7.53
CA LEU A 118 -4.65 -15.55 -6.80
C LEU A 118 -4.69 -14.72 -5.51
N GLU A 119 -4.23 -15.32 -4.43
CA GLU A 119 -4.06 -14.69 -3.13
C GLU A 119 -2.71 -13.97 -3.10
N VAL A 120 -2.59 -12.92 -3.92
CA VAL A 120 -1.43 -12.03 -3.98
C VAL A 120 -1.85 -10.66 -3.46
N GLN A 121 -1.21 -10.17 -2.39
CA GLN A 121 -1.57 -8.90 -1.76
C GLN A 121 -0.58 -7.78 -2.05
N HIS A 122 -1.10 -6.55 -2.02
CA HIS A 122 -0.27 -5.36 -2.06
C HIS A 122 0.38 -5.10 -0.70
N GLU A 123 1.70 -5.05 -0.66
CA GLU A 123 2.54 -4.72 0.49
C GLU A 123 2.41 -5.68 1.70
N VAL A 124 1.65 -6.76 1.62
CA VAL A 124 1.44 -7.67 2.77
C VAL A 124 1.98 -9.06 2.49
N SER A 125 2.77 -9.58 3.43
CA SER A 125 3.30 -10.95 3.45
C SER A 125 2.82 -11.76 4.66
N ASP A 126 1.79 -11.32 5.37
CA ASP A 126 1.20 -12.05 6.49
C ASP A 126 -0.14 -12.70 6.10
N SER A 127 -0.14 -14.03 5.96
CA SER A 127 -1.32 -14.80 5.58
C SER A 127 -2.25 -15.13 6.74
N THR A 128 -1.89 -14.78 7.98
CA THR A 128 -2.73 -15.05 9.17
C THR A 128 -3.94 -14.11 9.25
N SER A 129 -3.80 -12.92 8.64
CA SER A 129 -4.80 -11.85 8.66
C SER A 129 -5.24 -11.42 7.25
N TYR A 130 -4.53 -11.86 6.20
CA TYR A 130 -4.76 -11.45 4.81
C TYR A 130 -4.67 -12.63 3.85
N PHE A 131 -5.38 -12.55 2.73
CA PHE A 131 -5.33 -13.55 1.65
C PHE A 131 -4.10 -13.32 0.76
N CYS A 132 -2.90 -13.63 1.27
CA CYS A 132 -1.61 -13.50 0.58
C CYS A 132 -0.82 -14.82 0.45
N ARG A 133 -1.52 -15.94 0.29
CA ARG A 133 -0.92 -17.29 0.24
C ARG A 133 -0.06 -17.53 -1.00
N ASP A 134 -0.39 -16.89 -2.12
CA ASP A 134 0.31 -17.09 -3.39
C ASP A 134 1.51 -16.17 -3.54
N GLY A 135 1.48 -14.99 -2.91
CA GLY A 135 2.58 -14.04 -3.02
C GLY A 135 2.28 -12.65 -2.49
N THR A 136 3.21 -11.74 -2.78
CA THR A 136 3.08 -10.33 -2.44
C THR A 136 3.60 -9.45 -3.57
N VAL A 137 2.99 -8.28 -3.77
CA VAL A 137 3.51 -7.20 -4.62
C VAL A 137 3.85 -6.03 -3.72
N SER A 138 5.12 -5.67 -3.60
CA SER A 138 5.55 -4.67 -2.64
C SER A 138 6.80 -3.95 -3.10
N TRP A 139 6.74 -2.62 -3.13
CA TRP A 139 7.93 -1.83 -3.36
C TRP A 139 8.91 -1.88 -2.18
N PHE A 140 8.40 -1.98 -0.95
CA PHE A 140 9.25 -1.91 0.23
C PHE A 140 10.02 -3.21 0.45
N HIS A 141 9.51 -4.37 0.03
CA HIS A 141 10.29 -5.62 0.03
C HIS A 141 11.58 -5.52 -0.82
N GLY A 142 11.69 -4.52 -1.70
CA GLY A 142 12.92 -4.21 -2.41
C GLY A 142 14.10 -3.81 -1.52
N ILE A 143 13.89 -3.44 -0.24
CA ILE A 143 15.02 -3.13 0.67
C ILE A 143 16.01 -4.30 0.80
N ARG A 144 15.55 -5.53 0.55
CA ARG A 144 16.35 -6.76 0.55
C ARG A 144 17.52 -6.72 -0.43
N PHE A 145 17.34 -5.99 -1.52
CA PHE A 145 18.28 -5.92 -2.64
C PHE A 145 19.15 -4.67 -2.62
N LEU A 146 18.87 -3.72 -1.71
CA LEU A 146 19.68 -2.51 -1.55
C LEU A 146 21.04 -2.84 -0.93
N SER A 147 22.01 -1.95 -1.12
CA SER A 147 23.28 -2.08 -0.42
C SER A 147 23.05 -2.07 1.09
N PRO A 148 23.75 -2.93 1.86
CA PRO A 148 23.66 -2.92 3.31
C PRO A 148 23.92 -1.51 3.85
N PRO A 149 23.16 -1.07 4.86
CA PRO A 149 23.35 0.26 5.41
C PRO A 149 24.70 0.30 6.10
N ALA A 150 25.39 1.45 6.03
CA ALA A 150 26.66 1.61 6.73
C ALA A 150 26.51 1.46 8.26
N SER A 151 25.32 1.74 8.80
CA SER A 151 25.01 1.58 10.23
C SER A 151 23.49 1.55 10.49
N ILE A 152 23.07 1.03 11.65
CA ILE A 152 21.65 0.96 12.06
C ILE A 152 21.06 2.35 12.28
N GLU A 153 21.87 3.30 12.74
CA GLU A 153 21.44 4.68 13.01
C GLU A 153 20.90 5.36 11.73
N ARG A 154 21.39 4.97 10.55
CA ARG A 154 20.88 5.50 9.27
C ARG A 154 19.46 5.04 8.95
N MET A 155 19.04 3.90 9.50
CA MET A 155 17.69 3.36 9.32
C MET A 155 16.70 3.94 10.34
N ALA A 156 17.19 4.47 11.47
CA ALA A 156 16.36 4.94 12.56
C ALA A 156 15.29 5.98 12.16
N PRO A 157 15.54 6.93 11.26
CA PRO A 157 14.51 7.88 10.84
C PRO A 157 13.26 7.21 10.24
N LEU A 158 13.38 6.02 9.63
CA LEU A 158 12.25 5.28 9.06
C LEU A 158 11.32 4.72 10.15
N CYS A 159 11.89 4.35 11.30
CA CYS A 159 11.14 3.83 12.43
C CYS A 159 10.63 4.92 13.37
N VAL A 160 11.39 6.02 13.54
CA VAL A 160 11.05 7.09 14.49
C VAL A 160 10.08 8.09 13.85
N ASN A 161 10.34 8.51 12.61
CA ASN A 161 9.53 9.51 11.90
C ASN A 161 8.57 8.82 10.93
N PHE A 162 7.83 7.84 11.43
CA PHE A 162 6.91 7.09 10.59
C PHE A 162 5.87 8.01 9.96
N THR A 163 5.71 7.83 8.65
CA THR A 163 4.77 8.59 7.84
C THR A 163 3.89 7.60 7.12
N GLN A 164 2.59 7.61 7.44
CA GLN A 164 1.60 6.66 6.90
C GLN A 164 1.64 6.58 5.36
N ASN A 165 1.98 7.69 4.69
CA ASN A 165 1.99 7.79 3.24
C ASN A 165 3.24 7.22 2.55
N MET A 166 4.25 6.82 3.33
CA MET A 166 5.51 6.24 2.85
C MET A 166 5.55 4.71 3.00
N GLY A 167 4.39 4.06 3.15
CA GLY A 167 4.19 2.65 2.82
C GLY A 167 5.15 1.65 3.49
N PHE A 168 5.68 1.96 4.68
CA PHE A 168 6.45 1.00 5.46
C PHE A 168 5.71 0.68 6.75
N HIS A 169 5.20 -0.54 6.86
CA HIS A 169 4.62 -1.03 8.11
C HIS A 169 5.27 -2.38 8.46
N PRO A 170 5.66 -2.67 9.70
CA PRO A 170 6.30 -3.96 10.02
C PRO A 170 5.44 -5.18 9.68
N ARG A 171 4.11 -5.00 9.72
CA ARG A 171 3.09 -5.96 9.22
C ARG A 171 3.29 -6.45 7.80
N MET A 172 4.01 -5.68 6.98
CA MET A 172 4.33 -6.09 5.62
C MET A 172 5.15 -7.39 5.59
N TYR A 173 5.88 -7.71 6.67
CA TYR A 173 6.82 -8.82 6.73
C TYR A 173 6.41 -9.96 7.68
N ALA A 174 5.54 -9.70 8.65
CA ALA A 174 5.26 -10.67 9.70
C ALA A 174 3.91 -10.44 10.40
N ALA A 175 3.44 -11.51 11.04
CA ALA A 175 2.27 -11.53 11.91
C ALA A 175 2.43 -10.57 13.11
N GLN A 176 1.29 -10.16 13.64
CA GLN A 176 1.17 -9.06 14.60
C GLN A 176 1.69 -9.45 15.99
N SER A 177 2.82 -8.87 16.41
CA SER A 177 3.20 -8.82 17.84
C SER A 177 2.63 -7.58 18.55
N CYS A 178 2.32 -6.53 17.78
CA CYS A 178 1.82 -5.26 18.28
C CYS A 178 0.32 -5.06 18.01
N SER A 179 -0.37 -4.37 18.92
CA SER A 179 -1.80 -4.10 18.82
C SER A 179 -2.16 -3.28 17.58
N SER A 180 -3.23 -3.69 16.88
CA SER A 180 -3.82 -2.97 15.74
C SER A 180 -4.47 -1.65 16.09
N TRP A 181 -4.87 -1.49 17.34
CA TRP A 181 -5.60 -0.31 17.82
C TRP A 181 -4.69 0.88 18.13
N GLN A 182 -3.38 0.65 18.26
CA GLN A 182 -2.41 1.70 18.57
C GLN A 182 -1.88 2.34 17.30
N THR A 183 -1.88 3.67 17.24
CA THR A 183 -1.12 4.44 16.25
C THR A 183 0.36 4.36 16.61
N TRP A 184 1.19 3.93 15.64
CA TRP A 184 2.66 3.81 15.68
C TRP A 184 3.33 3.94 17.06
N SER A 185 3.17 2.92 17.90
CA SER A 185 3.64 2.89 19.28
C SER A 185 5.09 2.44 19.41
N ALA A 186 5.65 2.48 20.62
CA ALA A 186 6.99 1.95 20.91
C ALA A 186 7.14 0.47 20.47
N CYS A 187 6.06 -0.31 20.54
CA CYS A 187 6.04 -1.68 20.01
C CYS A 187 6.27 -1.69 18.48
N TRP A 188 5.51 -0.87 17.74
CA TRP A 188 5.65 -0.78 16.29
C TRP A 188 7.02 -0.26 15.87
N MET A 189 7.57 0.71 16.60
CA MET A 189 8.92 1.22 16.37
C MET A 189 9.98 0.12 16.58
N LYS A 190 9.87 -0.68 17.66
CA LYS A 190 10.77 -1.81 17.90
C LYS A 190 10.67 -2.84 16.77
N SER A 191 9.44 -3.23 16.39
CA SER A 191 9.20 -4.18 15.30
C SER A 191 9.73 -3.65 13.95
N CYS A 192 9.65 -2.35 13.71
CA CYS A 192 10.30 -1.71 12.56
C CYS A 192 11.80 -1.96 12.54
N PHE A 193 12.50 -1.67 13.65
CA PHE A 193 13.94 -1.87 13.72
C PHE A 193 14.34 -3.33 13.48
N GLU A 194 13.63 -4.27 14.10
CA GLU A 194 13.86 -5.71 13.93
C GLU A 194 13.71 -6.13 12.45
N VAL A 195 12.65 -5.67 11.79
CA VAL A 195 12.41 -5.92 10.36
C VAL A 195 13.50 -5.29 9.51
N LEU A 196 13.85 -4.02 9.70
CA LEU A 196 14.88 -3.36 8.89
C LEU A 196 16.24 -4.04 9.08
N GLN A 197 16.60 -4.42 10.32
CA GLN A 197 17.85 -5.11 10.58
C GLN A 197 17.93 -6.48 9.90
N ARG A 198 16.82 -7.22 9.87
CA ARG A 198 16.72 -8.54 9.23
C ARG A 198 16.72 -8.45 7.71
N GLU A 199 15.89 -7.58 7.16
CA GLU A 199 15.55 -7.58 5.73
C GLU A 199 16.50 -6.71 4.91
N TRP A 200 17.05 -5.63 5.45
CA TRP A 200 17.77 -4.65 4.64
C TRP A 200 19.09 -5.18 4.07
N GLY A 201 19.19 -5.18 2.74
CA GLY A 201 20.37 -5.63 2.01
C GLY A 201 20.77 -7.06 2.36
N CYS A 202 19.82 -7.87 2.84
CA CYS A 202 20.06 -9.22 3.29
C CYS A 202 20.68 -10.09 2.18
N THR A 203 20.32 -9.87 0.90
CA THR A 203 20.84 -10.67 -0.23
C THR A 203 22.30 -10.40 -0.54
N GLN A 204 22.83 -9.26 -0.09
CA GLN A 204 24.23 -8.87 -0.34
C GLN A 204 25.18 -9.24 0.81
N ARG A 205 24.66 -9.77 1.93
CA ARG A 205 25.48 -10.09 3.11
C ARG A 205 26.15 -11.46 2.92
N PRO A 206 27.50 -11.54 2.86
CA PRO A 206 28.21 -12.77 2.48
C PRO A 206 27.97 -13.96 3.41
N ASN A 207 27.68 -13.71 4.69
CA ASN A 207 27.47 -14.74 5.71
C ASN A 207 26.03 -14.78 6.24
N HIS A 208 25.07 -14.22 5.49
CA HIS A 208 23.68 -14.17 5.92
C HIS A 208 22.80 -14.77 4.82
N HIS A 209 22.14 -15.88 5.12
CA HIS A 209 21.09 -16.39 4.27
C HIS A 209 19.88 -15.46 4.39
N CYS A 210 19.60 -14.69 3.34
CA CYS A 210 18.33 -14.00 3.24
C CYS A 210 17.24 -15.02 2.93
N GLU A 211 16.77 -15.69 3.98
CA GLU A 211 15.65 -16.62 3.86
C GLU A 211 14.40 -15.85 3.43
N THR A 212 14.00 -16.09 2.18
CA THR A 212 12.77 -15.57 1.63
C THR A 212 11.80 -16.72 1.47
N PRO A 213 10.54 -16.59 1.94
CA PRO A 213 9.53 -17.62 1.69
C PRO A 213 9.14 -17.68 0.21
N PHE A 214 9.55 -16.73 -0.62
CA PHE A 214 9.13 -16.66 -2.02
C PHE A 214 10.03 -17.48 -2.95
N ARG A 215 9.44 -18.38 -3.73
CA ARG A 215 10.12 -19.23 -4.71
C ARG A 215 10.71 -18.43 -5.87
N VAL A 216 9.98 -17.41 -6.34
CA VAL A 216 10.39 -16.55 -7.45
C VAL A 216 10.31 -15.10 -7.00
N THR A 217 11.35 -14.32 -7.32
CA THR A 217 11.33 -12.87 -7.20
C THR A 217 11.27 -12.24 -8.59
N LEU A 218 10.27 -11.38 -8.82
CA LEU A 218 10.09 -10.61 -10.03
C LEU A 218 10.31 -9.12 -9.75
N TRP A 219 10.85 -8.40 -10.72
CA TRP A 219 10.90 -6.94 -10.70
C TRP A 219 9.90 -6.33 -11.70
N GLN A 220 8.92 -5.66 -11.15
CA GLN A 220 7.98 -4.81 -11.87
C GLN A 220 8.63 -3.47 -12.22
N VAL A 221 8.71 -3.19 -13.51
CA VAL A 221 9.24 -1.95 -14.06
C VAL A 221 8.13 -1.14 -14.72
N ARG A 222 8.05 0.15 -14.39
CA ARG A 222 7.22 1.13 -15.08
C ARG A 222 8.14 2.17 -15.72
N HIS A 223 7.72 2.79 -16.82
CA HIS A 223 8.49 3.82 -17.50
C HIS A 223 8.96 4.88 -16.49
N PRO A 224 10.29 5.16 -16.38
CA PRO A 224 10.83 6.01 -15.32
C PRO A 224 10.15 7.37 -15.20
N LEU A 225 9.88 8.05 -16.32
CA LEU A 225 9.17 9.35 -16.30
C LEU A 225 7.74 9.23 -15.76
N ARG A 226 7.01 8.15 -16.05
CA ARG A 226 5.64 7.95 -15.56
C ARG A 226 5.61 7.71 -14.05
N THR A 227 6.62 6.98 -13.55
CA THR A 227 6.85 6.82 -12.12
C THR A 227 7.17 8.16 -11.46
N MET A 228 8.05 8.97 -12.06
CA MET A 228 8.40 10.30 -11.55
C MET A 228 7.21 11.27 -11.58
N GLU A 229 6.40 11.27 -12.63
CA GLU A 229 5.14 12.05 -12.71
C GLU A 229 4.22 11.72 -11.54
N SER A 230 4.08 10.42 -11.25
CA SER A 230 3.22 9.94 -10.17
C SER A 230 3.75 10.29 -8.78
N LEU A 231 5.05 10.21 -8.57
CA LEU A 231 5.69 10.63 -7.32
C LEU A 231 5.68 12.15 -7.15
N THR A 232 5.87 12.90 -8.23
CA THR A 232 5.79 14.37 -8.24
C THR A 232 4.40 14.83 -7.85
N ALA A 233 3.36 14.27 -8.45
CA ALA A 233 1.97 14.57 -8.07
C ALA A 233 1.67 14.24 -6.60
N LYS A 234 2.34 13.23 -6.02
CA LYS A 234 2.14 12.80 -4.63
C LYS A 234 2.94 13.62 -3.62
N PHE A 235 4.16 14.03 -3.93
CA PHE A 235 5.12 14.56 -2.96
C PHE A 235 5.65 15.96 -3.25
N CYS A 236 5.35 16.55 -4.40
CA CYS A 236 5.76 17.90 -4.73
C CYS A 236 4.61 18.89 -4.58
N ASN A 237 4.86 20.01 -3.91
CA ASN A 237 3.94 21.15 -3.84
C ASN A 237 4.62 22.37 -4.45
N GLY A 238 4.49 22.53 -5.77
CA GLY A 238 5.29 23.50 -6.52
C GLY A 238 6.78 23.15 -6.45
N LYS A 239 7.59 24.01 -5.85
CA LYS A 239 9.04 23.79 -5.70
C LYS A 239 9.44 23.03 -4.44
N SER A 240 8.54 22.92 -3.45
CA SER A 240 8.85 22.25 -2.19
C SER A 240 8.59 20.75 -2.28
N VAL A 241 9.44 19.99 -1.58
CA VAL A 241 9.33 18.54 -1.45
C VAL A 241 8.71 18.19 -0.10
N HIS A 242 7.82 17.20 -0.08
CA HIS A 242 7.24 16.70 1.14
C HIS A 242 8.34 16.13 2.07
N PRO A 243 8.41 16.53 3.36
CA PRO A 243 9.50 16.12 4.26
C PRO A 243 9.66 14.60 4.41
N SER A 244 8.54 13.85 4.30
CA SER A 244 8.57 12.39 4.35
C SER A 244 9.36 11.77 3.20
N LEU A 245 9.28 12.34 1.99
CA LEU A 245 10.07 11.85 0.85
C LEU A 245 11.56 12.08 1.12
N VAL A 246 11.95 13.27 1.58
CA VAL A 246 13.35 13.59 1.92
C VAL A 246 13.89 12.63 2.97
N THR A 247 13.21 12.53 4.12
CA THR A 247 13.61 11.64 5.23
C THR A 247 13.79 10.20 4.75
N PHE A 248 12.87 9.74 3.92
CA PHE A 248 12.87 8.40 3.40
C PHE A 248 14.03 8.14 2.42
N VAL A 249 14.20 9.03 1.44
CA VAL A 249 15.23 8.90 0.41
C VAL A 249 16.63 9.06 1.00
N GLU A 250 16.82 9.95 1.97
CA GLU A 250 18.08 10.07 2.70
C GLU A 250 18.43 8.82 3.51
N ALA A 251 17.43 8.16 4.11
CA ALA A 251 17.63 6.92 4.84
C ALA A 251 17.98 5.75 3.90
N LEU A 252 17.29 5.63 2.75
CA LEU A 252 17.56 4.58 1.76
C LEU A 252 18.89 4.80 1.02
N PHE A 253 19.14 6.03 0.56
CA PHE A 253 20.17 6.36 -0.42
C PHE A 253 20.96 7.60 0.03
N PRO A 254 21.81 7.49 1.06
CA PRO A 254 22.55 8.63 1.58
C PRO A 254 23.50 9.20 0.52
N SER A 255 23.22 10.43 0.06
CA SER A 255 24.06 11.15 -0.91
C SER A 255 24.96 12.18 -0.21
N LYS A 256 26.18 12.38 -0.75
CA LYS A 256 27.03 13.52 -0.39
C LYS A 256 26.48 14.84 -0.97
N GLN A 257 25.85 14.78 -2.14
CA GLN A 257 25.26 15.93 -2.81
C GLN A 257 23.74 15.82 -2.76
N LYS A 258 23.12 16.67 -1.95
CA LYS A 258 21.67 16.66 -1.78
C LYS A 258 20.99 17.23 -3.04
N PRO A 259 19.93 16.59 -3.54
CA PRO A 259 19.06 17.19 -4.55
C PRO A 259 18.51 18.54 -4.08
N ASN A 260 18.44 19.52 -4.99
CA ASN A 260 18.06 20.89 -4.63
C ASN A 260 16.58 21.17 -4.89
N THR A 261 15.93 20.39 -5.77
CA THR A 261 14.53 20.57 -6.14
C THR A 261 13.72 19.31 -5.87
N CYS A 262 12.39 19.45 -5.76
CA CYS A 262 11.52 18.29 -5.57
C CYS A 262 11.65 17.27 -6.71
N LEU A 263 11.75 17.73 -7.97
CA LEU A 263 11.94 16.86 -9.13
C LEU A 263 13.25 16.08 -9.05
N GLU A 264 14.34 16.72 -8.59
CA GLU A 264 15.61 16.03 -8.40
C GLU A 264 15.55 15.01 -7.25
N TRP A 265 14.81 15.28 -6.16
CA TRP A 265 14.59 14.28 -5.10
C TRP A 265 13.82 13.06 -5.62
N VAL A 266 12.76 13.28 -6.41
CA VAL A 266 11.99 12.22 -7.03
C VAL A 266 12.84 11.43 -8.03
N ALA A 267 13.58 12.12 -8.90
CA ALA A 267 14.47 11.49 -9.88
C ALA A 267 15.56 10.68 -9.20
N TYR A 268 16.20 11.23 -8.16
CA TYR A 268 17.23 10.56 -7.37
C TYR A 268 16.70 9.25 -6.79
N TYR A 269 15.53 9.27 -6.12
CA TYR A 269 14.90 8.05 -5.62
C TYR A 269 14.68 6.98 -6.70
N VAL A 270 14.05 7.36 -7.82
CA VAL A 270 13.73 6.41 -8.90
C VAL A 270 15.00 5.83 -9.52
N LEU A 271 16.03 6.66 -9.73
CA LEU A 271 17.31 6.24 -10.27
C LEU A 271 18.04 5.27 -9.35
N GLU A 272 18.22 5.61 -8.07
CA GLU A 272 18.95 4.77 -7.12
C GLU A 272 18.23 3.45 -6.86
N TYR A 273 16.91 3.48 -6.68
CA TYR A 273 16.12 2.26 -6.49
C TYR A 273 16.20 1.35 -7.72
N SER A 274 15.99 1.89 -8.92
CA SER A 274 16.01 1.09 -10.15
C SER A 274 17.41 0.53 -10.44
N GLN A 275 18.46 1.30 -10.15
CA GLN A 275 19.84 0.82 -10.26
C GLN A 275 20.11 -0.34 -9.29
N ALA A 276 19.61 -0.27 -8.05
CA ALA A 276 19.75 -1.36 -7.09
C ALA A 276 19.02 -2.64 -7.56
N MET A 277 17.81 -2.51 -8.11
CA MET A 277 17.08 -3.66 -8.68
C MET A 277 17.78 -4.24 -9.90
N LEU A 278 18.33 -3.40 -10.79
CA LEU A 278 19.09 -3.85 -11.95
C LEU A 278 20.34 -4.65 -11.52
N LEU A 279 21.08 -4.16 -10.53
CA LEU A 279 22.22 -4.89 -9.96
C LEU A 279 21.79 -6.21 -9.31
N ALA A 280 20.66 -6.24 -8.62
CA ALA A 280 20.11 -7.46 -8.03
C ALA A 280 19.71 -8.50 -9.08
N HIS A 281 19.12 -8.05 -10.19
CA HIS A 281 18.85 -8.90 -11.35
C HIS A 281 20.14 -9.46 -11.95
N GLN A 282 21.17 -8.63 -12.13
CA GLN A 282 22.47 -9.07 -12.65
C GLN A 282 23.17 -10.10 -11.75
N ARG A 283 22.95 -10.04 -10.43
CA ARG A 283 23.45 -11.05 -9.47
C ARG A 283 22.62 -12.33 -9.43
N GLY A 284 21.44 -12.35 -10.04
CA GLY A 284 20.50 -13.46 -9.98
C GLY A 284 19.57 -13.46 -8.75
N ASP A 285 19.60 -12.41 -7.91
CA ASP A 285 18.68 -12.26 -6.76
C ASP A 285 17.23 -12.05 -7.22
N ILE A 286 17.07 -11.43 -8.40
CA ILE A 286 15.79 -11.21 -9.08
C ILE A 286 15.80 -12.02 -10.37
N VAL A 287 14.88 -12.98 -10.47
CA VAL A 287 14.88 -13.99 -11.55
C VAL A 287 14.50 -13.35 -12.88
N HIS A 288 13.41 -12.58 -12.88
CA HIS A 288 12.91 -11.91 -14.07
C HIS A 288 12.43 -10.50 -13.75
N TRP A 289 12.34 -9.67 -14.77
CA TRP A 289 11.69 -8.37 -14.70
C TRP A 289 10.74 -8.20 -15.87
N TYR A 290 9.78 -7.30 -15.74
CA TYR A 290 8.79 -7.05 -16.78
C TYR A 290 8.33 -5.59 -16.77
N ARG A 291 7.86 -5.11 -17.93
CA ARG A 291 7.33 -3.76 -18.12
C ARG A 291 5.83 -3.75 -17.95
N VAL A 292 5.31 -3.01 -16.98
CA VAL A 292 3.86 -2.96 -16.69
C VAL A 292 3.06 -2.49 -17.91
N GLU A 293 3.64 -1.61 -18.74
CA GLU A 293 3.03 -1.07 -19.95
C GLU A 293 2.81 -2.10 -21.05
N GLU A 294 3.58 -3.19 -21.04
CA GLU A 294 3.66 -4.13 -22.16
C GLU A 294 3.34 -5.58 -21.74
N THR A 295 3.31 -5.83 -20.44
CA THR A 295 3.15 -7.17 -19.90
C THR A 295 1.71 -7.39 -19.49
N SER A 296 1.13 -8.48 -19.98
CA SER A 296 -0.23 -8.88 -19.63
C SER A 296 -0.27 -9.60 -18.28
N PRO A 297 -1.44 -9.66 -17.59
CA PRO A 297 -1.60 -10.44 -16.38
C PRO A 297 -1.17 -11.90 -16.55
N CYS A 298 -1.43 -12.52 -17.70
CA CYS A 298 -1.02 -13.90 -18.00
C CYS A 298 0.50 -14.06 -18.11
N GLN A 299 1.19 -13.10 -18.71
CA GLN A 299 2.65 -13.13 -18.77
C GLN A 299 3.27 -12.96 -17.38
N VAL A 300 2.72 -12.09 -16.52
CA VAL A 300 3.15 -11.98 -15.12
C VAL A 300 2.94 -13.30 -14.39
N ALA A 301 1.78 -13.93 -14.56
CA ALA A 301 1.49 -15.23 -13.96
C ALA A 301 2.44 -16.34 -14.45
N ALA A 302 2.81 -16.32 -15.73
CA ALA A 302 3.81 -17.22 -16.30
C ALA A 302 5.19 -17.03 -15.68
N LEU A 303 5.68 -15.78 -15.64
CA LEU A 303 6.97 -15.43 -15.03
C LEU A 303 7.01 -15.78 -13.53
N ALA A 304 5.87 -15.67 -12.84
CA ALA A 304 5.73 -16.07 -11.45
C ALA A 304 5.68 -17.59 -11.26
N GLY A 305 5.56 -18.39 -12.33
CA GLY A 305 5.49 -19.85 -12.27
C GLY A 305 4.11 -20.42 -11.94
N PHE A 306 3.03 -19.62 -12.04
CA PHE A 306 1.66 -20.09 -11.82
C PHE A 306 1.10 -20.93 -12.97
N LEU A 307 1.74 -20.87 -14.15
CA LEU A 307 1.32 -21.64 -15.33
C LEU A 307 1.98 -23.02 -15.47
N ASN A 308 2.94 -23.34 -14.60
CA ASN A 308 3.62 -24.64 -14.64
C ASN A 308 2.65 -25.74 -14.18
N ASP A 309 2.75 -26.95 -14.75
CA ASP A 309 1.86 -28.09 -14.42
C ASP A 309 1.91 -28.49 -12.93
N SER A 310 2.99 -28.09 -12.23
CA SER A 310 3.17 -28.28 -10.79
C SER A 310 2.58 -27.14 -9.93
N SER A 311 1.89 -26.16 -10.51
CA SER A 311 1.37 -25.02 -9.76
C SER A 311 0.18 -25.43 -8.89
N THR A 312 0.06 -24.76 -7.75
CA THR A 312 -1.02 -25.00 -6.79
C THR A 312 -2.38 -24.48 -7.27
N VAL A 313 -2.44 -23.83 -8.44
CA VAL A 313 -3.65 -23.18 -8.97
C VAL A 313 -3.84 -23.53 -10.46
N PRO A 314 -4.31 -24.75 -10.78
CA PRO A 314 -4.46 -25.22 -12.17
C PRO A 314 -5.36 -24.34 -13.05
N GLN A 315 -6.24 -23.55 -12.42
CA GLN A 315 -7.20 -22.69 -13.10
C GLN A 315 -6.56 -21.49 -13.80
N VAL A 316 -5.35 -21.07 -13.41
CA VAL A 316 -4.68 -19.89 -14.00
C VAL A 316 -4.38 -20.14 -15.48
N ALA A 317 -3.84 -21.31 -15.82
CA ALA A 317 -3.54 -21.68 -17.20
C ALA A 317 -4.79 -21.75 -18.07
N GLN A 318 -5.89 -22.27 -17.53
CA GLN A 318 -7.17 -22.31 -18.24
C GLN A 318 -7.71 -20.89 -18.49
N LYS A 319 -7.71 -20.03 -17.46
CA LYS A 319 -8.15 -18.63 -17.60
C LYS A 319 -7.34 -17.85 -18.64
N CYS A 320 -6.05 -18.11 -18.75
CA CYS A 320 -5.20 -17.48 -19.76
C CYS A 320 -5.48 -17.94 -21.20
N ARG A 321 -5.93 -19.19 -21.37
CA ARG A 321 -6.36 -19.71 -22.67
C ARG A 321 -7.72 -19.15 -23.07
N ASP A 322 -8.63 -19.01 -22.10
CA ASP A 322 -10.04 -18.70 -22.38
C ASP A 322 -10.33 -17.19 -22.48
N ASN A 323 -9.43 -16.32 -22.01
CA ASN A 323 -9.69 -14.89 -21.91
C ASN A 323 -8.62 -14.03 -22.61
N GLU A 324 -8.94 -13.57 -23.82
CA GLU A 324 -8.09 -12.69 -24.63
C GLU A 324 -7.78 -11.35 -23.94
N LEU A 325 -8.67 -10.84 -23.08
CA LEU A 325 -8.41 -9.60 -22.33
C LEU A 325 -7.23 -9.75 -21.37
N LEU A 326 -6.99 -10.97 -20.84
CA LEU A 326 -5.86 -11.25 -19.96
C LEU A 326 -4.52 -11.38 -20.71
N GLN A 327 -4.57 -11.31 -22.04
CA GLN A 327 -3.40 -11.23 -22.90
C GLN A 327 -3.04 -9.78 -23.25
N GLN A 328 -3.90 -8.80 -22.93
CA GLN A 328 -3.61 -7.39 -23.13
C GLN A 328 -2.73 -6.83 -22.00
N PRO A 329 -1.88 -5.82 -22.28
CA PRO A 329 -1.06 -5.19 -21.25
C PRO A 329 -1.89 -4.51 -20.16
N MET A 330 -1.41 -4.59 -18.91
CA MET A 330 -2.14 -4.11 -17.71
C MET A 330 -2.48 -2.60 -17.71
N ILE A 331 -1.79 -1.79 -18.52
CA ILE A 331 -1.96 -0.32 -18.53
C ILE A 331 -3.08 0.14 -19.47
N SER A 332 -3.63 -0.74 -20.32
CA SER A 332 -4.65 -0.38 -21.31
C SER A 332 -5.97 0.17 -20.73
N THR A 333 -6.32 -0.12 -19.48
CA THR A 333 -7.72 0.03 -19.01
C THR A 333 -7.96 1.03 -17.90
N GLN A 334 -6.97 1.45 -17.08
CA GLN A 334 -7.28 2.22 -15.85
C GLN A 334 -6.33 3.36 -15.46
N TYR A 335 -5.24 3.62 -16.19
CA TYR A 335 -4.33 4.73 -15.88
C TYR A 335 -4.84 6.11 -16.34
N LYS A 336 -6.12 6.44 -16.12
CA LYS A 336 -6.55 7.85 -16.02
C LYS A 336 -6.28 8.33 -14.60
N ILE A 337 -5.02 8.31 -14.18
CA ILE A 337 -4.66 9.15 -13.05
C ILE A 337 -4.83 10.58 -13.56
N ASN A 338 -5.61 11.40 -12.85
CA ASN A 338 -5.70 12.85 -13.05
C ASN A 338 -4.33 13.50 -12.76
N GLN A 339 -3.30 13.13 -13.52
CA GLN A 339 -1.98 13.72 -13.44
C GLN A 339 -1.95 14.87 -14.42
N ASN A 340 -2.15 16.07 -13.88
CA ASN A 340 -1.85 17.32 -14.57
C ASN A 340 -0.32 17.57 -14.68
N VAL A 341 0.49 16.52 -14.49
CA VAL A 341 1.95 16.59 -14.48
C VAL A 341 2.46 15.72 -15.62
N THR A 342 3.04 16.36 -16.62
CA THR A 342 3.79 15.70 -17.70
C THR A 342 5.23 16.16 -17.58
N LEU A 343 6.15 15.22 -17.47
CA LEU A 343 7.58 15.51 -17.32
C LEU A 343 8.33 15.22 -18.62
N THR A 344 9.30 16.06 -18.89
CA THR A 344 10.20 16.00 -20.04
C THR A 344 11.65 16.03 -19.55
N MET A 345 12.60 15.64 -20.40
CA MET A 345 14.02 15.68 -20.03
C MET A 345 14.52 17.09 -19.71
N SER A 346 13.89 18.12 -20.27
CA SER A 346 14.22 19.53 -19.98
C SER A 346 13.84 19.99 -18.58
N ASP A 347 13.00 19.23 -17.86
CA ASP A 347 12.62 19.56 -16.48
C ASP A 347 13.68 19.17 -15.45
N PHE A 348 14.71 18.43 -15.88
CA PHE A 348 15.79 17.95 -15.02
C PHE A 348 17.11 18.64 -15.34
N SER A 349 18.00 18.72 -14.35
CA SER A 349 19.38 19.16 -14.62
C SER A 349 20.06 18.20 -15.60
N ASN A 350 21.06 18.70 -16.34
CA ASN A 350 21.77 17.93 -17.36
C ASN A 350 22.31 16.59 -16.86
N GLU A 351 22.72 16.53 -15.58
CA GLU A 351 23.18 15.31 -14.95
C GLU A 351 22.04 14.29 -14.80
N TYR A 352 20.93 14.68 -14.17
CA TYR A 352 19.77 13.81 -13.98
C TYR A 352 19.17 13.38 -15.31
N ALA A 353 18.99 14.29 -16.28
CA ALA A 353 18.48 13.96 -17.60
C ALA A 353 19.32 12.86 -18.28
N ARG A 354 20.66 12.96 -18.20
CA ARG A 354 21.57 11.93 -18.75
C ARG A 354 21.41 10.59 -18.04
N ARG A 355 21.30 10.59 -16.70
CA ARG A 355 21.12 9.36 -15.91
C ARG A 355 19.77 8.71 -16.19
N ILE A 356 18.70 9.50 -16.32
CA ILE A 356 17.36 9.03 -16.66
C ILE A 356 17.36 8.38 -18.05
N LYS A 357 17.97 9.01 -19.05
CA LYS A 357 18.10 8.41 -20.40
C LYS A 357 18.82 7.06 -20.35
N LYS A 358 19.95 6.97 -19.63
CA LYS A 358 20.67 5.71 -19.44
C LYS A 358 19.79 4.63 -18.79
N LEU A 359 19.00 5.01 -17.78
CA LEU A 359 18.08 4.08 -17.12
C LEU A 359 16.97 3.62 -18.09
N ILE A 360 16.35 4.53 -18.84
CA ILE A 360 15.32 4.21 -19.86
C ILE A 360 15.87 3.20 -20.86
N GLN A 361 17.07 3.45 -21.39
CA GLN A 361 17.75 2.55 -22.32
C GLN A 361 18.08 1.20 -21.68
N ALA A 362 18.58 1.17 -20.43
CA ALA A 362 18.88 -0.07 -19.70
C ALA A 362 17.62 -0.91 -19.42
N LEU A 363 16.47 -0.27 -19.28
CA LEU A 363 15.16 -0.89 -19.12
C LEU A 363 14.47 -1.19 -20.47
N GLY A 364 15.19 -1.02 -21.59
CA GLY A 364 14.70 -1.33 -22.94
C GLY A 364 13.59 -0.43 -23.47
N TYR A 365 13.25 0.67 -22.79
CA TYR A 365 12.25 1.62 -23.28
C TYR A 365 12.85 2.50 -24.39
N THR A 366 12.00 2.91 -25.34
CA THR A 366 12.32 3.96 -26.31
C THR A 366 12.26 5.34 -25.65
N GLU A 367 13.12 6.29 -26.05
CA GLU A 367 13.09 7.65 -25.49
C GLU A 367 11.77 8.40 -25.78
N ASP A 368 11.06 8.02 -26.84
CA ASP A 368 9.85 8.70 -27.35
C ASP A 368 8.53 8.21 -26.74
N PHE A 369 8.53 7.78 -25.47
CA PHE A 369 7.30 7.31 -24.82
C PHE A 369 6.34 8.48 -24.53
N LYS A 370 5.43 8.76 -25.48
CA LYS A 370 4.39 9.80 -25.35
C LYS A 370 3.21 9.38 -24.47
#